data_AF-A0A1X0Y803-F1
#
_entry.id   AF-A0A1X0Y803-F1
#
_cell.length_a   1.000
_cell.length_b   1.000
_cell.length_c   1.000
_cell.angle_alpha   90.00
_cell.angle_beta   90.00
_cell.angle_gamma   90.00
#
_symmetry.space_group_name_H-M   'P 1'
#
loop_
_entity.id
_entity.type
_entity.pdbx_description
1 polymer ?
#
loop_
_entity_poly.entity_id
_entity_poly.type
_entity_poly.pdbx_seq_one_letter_code
_entity_poly.pdbx_strand_id
1 'polypeptide(L)'
;MSDRRLATATRSVLLVLSDGRQLAGELFLQLVSPHHEGMQRVGEILNDEERFLPLRRTDDVILVNLDQVISVQVGREEELDPLLLLGQRHLVRMETILGHRFSAEIHVNLSGSRGRVKDFLNDDKRFVACLLPDQILYLNPRFLLTIEG
;
A
#
# COMPACT_ATOMS: atom_id res chain seq x y z
N MET A 1 33.83 16.18 8.18
CA MET A 1 32.65 15.35 8.48
C MET A 1 31.53 15.82 7.57
N SER A 2 31.29 15.09 6.48
CA SER A 2 30.35 15.47 5.43
C SER A 2 28.91 15.16 5.88
N ASP A 3 28.16 16.23 6.14
CA ASP A 3 26.71 16.23 6.34
C ASP A 3 26.03 15.86 5.02
N ARG A 4 25.91 14.55 4.76
CA ARG A 4 25.20 14.01 3.60
C ARG A 4 23.71 14.10 3.93
N ARG A 5 23.09 15.26 3.67
CA ARG A 5 21.63 15.36 3.51
C ARG A 5 21.25 14.46 2.34
N LEU A 6 20.94 13.19 2.62
CA LEU A 6 20.32 12.28 1.67
C LEU A 6 19.04 12.97 1.22
N ALA A 7 18.98 13.35 -0.06
CA ALA A 7 17.76 13.91 -0.63
C ALA A 7 16.64 12.90 -0.38
N THR A 8 15.59 13.29 0.34
CA THR A 8 14.46 12.41 0.62
C THR A 8 13.47 12.63 -0.51
N ALA A 9 13.16 11.58 -1.26
CA ALA A 9 12.08 11.68 -2.24
C ALA A 9 10.74 11.55 -1.51
N THR A 10 9.70 12.21 -2.01
CA THR A 10 8.36 12.11 -1.43
C THR A 10 7.35 11.54 -2.40
N ARG A 11 6.30 10.93 -1.86
CA ARG A 11 5.17 10.44 -2.64
C ARG A 11 3.86 10.94 -2.05
N SER A 12 3.04 11.56 -2.89
CA SER A 12 1.69 11.97 -2.54
C SER A 12 0.81 10.74 -2.30
N VAL A 13 0.09 10.76 -1.18
CA VAL A 13 -0.77 9.67 -0.73
C VAL A 13 -2.12 10.19 -0.25
N LEU A 14 -3.15 9.35 -0.35
CA LEU A 14 -4.42 9.54 0.33
C LEU A 14 -4.71 8.31 1.20
N LEU A 15 -4.74 8.51 2.51
CA LEU A 15 -5.04 7.47 3.49
C LEU A 15 -6.52 7.53 3.88
N VAL A 16 -7.12 6.36 4.07
CA VAL A 16 -8.45 6.20 4.70
C VAL A 16 -8.25 5.50 6.04
N LEU A 17 -8.72 6.12 7.12
CA LEU A 17 -8.63 5.59 8.47
C LEU A 17 -9.85 4.75 8.85
N SER A 18 -9.70 3.94 9.89
CA SER A 18 -10.75 3.07 10.46
C SER A 18 -11.96 3.83 11.00
N ASP A 19 -11.79 5.11 11.33
CA ASP A 19 -12.86 6.01 11.75
C ASP A 19 -13.53 6.75 10.58
N GLY A 20 -13.15 6.43 9.34
CA GLY A 20 -13.70 7.02 8.12
C GLY A 20 -13.05 8.33 7.67
N ARG A 21 -12.14 8.91 8.46
CA ARG A 21 -11.41 10.11 8.02
C ARG A 21 -10.48 9.80 6.86
N GLN A 22 -10.28 10.81 6.01
CA GLN A 22 -9.29 10.78 4.94
C GLN A 22 -8.17 11.75 5.24
N LEU A 23 -6.93 11.32 5.02
CA LEU A 23 -5.74 12.13 5.21
C LEU A 23 -4.93 12.18 3.92
N ALA A 24 -4.83 13.36 3.32
CA ALA A 24 -3.93 13.63 2.21
C ALA A 24 -2.58 14.14 2.74
N GLY A 25 -1.49 13.72 2.12
CA GLY A 25 -0.15 14.16 2.49
C GLY A 25 0.92 13.47 1.66
N GLU A 26 2.13 13.50 2.16
CA GLU A 26 3.29 12.92 1.50
C GLU A 26 4.05 11.99 2.46
N LEU A 27 4.42 10.80 1.95
CA LEU A 27 5.34 9.90 2.63
C LEU A 27 6.77 10.18 2.18
N PHE A 28 7.72 10.05 3.10
CA PHE A 28 9.14 10.13 2.81
C PHE A 28 9.66 8.77 2.39
N LEU A 29 10.33 8.71 1.24
CA LEU A 29 10.87 7.50 0.65
C LEU A 29 12.40 7.57 0.65
N GLN A 30 13.04 6.45 0.96
CA GLN A 30 14.49 6.32 0.81
C GLN A 30 14.85 6.25 -0.68
N LEU A 31 15.95 6.91 -1.08
CA LEU A 31 16.42 6.87 -2.48
C LEU A 31 16.99 5.53 -2.91
N VAL A 32 17.30 4.66 -1.94
CA VAL A 32 17.81 3.31 -2.17
C VAL A 32 16.95 2.38 -1.35
N SER A 33 16.16 1.54 -2.02
CA SER A 33 15.41 0.45 -1.40
C SER A 33 16.38 -0.61 -0.86
N PRO A 34 16.09 -1.23 0.29
CA PRO A 34 16.80 -2.43 0.74
C PRO A 34 16.56 -3.67 -0.14
N HIS A 35 15.48 -3.67 -0.93
CA HIS A 35 14.96 -4.86 -1.60
C HIS A 35 15.20 -4.88 -3.12
N HIS A 36 15.41 -3.71 -3.73
CA HIS A 36 15.66 -3.60 -5.16
C HIS A 36 16.50 -2.37 -5.51
N GLU A 37 17.01 -2.32 -6.74
CA GLU A 37 17.64 -1.10 -7.25
C GLU A 37 16.59 0.00 -7.42
N GLY A 38 16.84 1.17 -6.85
CA GLY A 38 15.99 2.36 -7.00
C GLY A 38 15.32 2.81 -5.72
N MET A 39 14.40 3.76 -5.86
CA MET A 39 13.70 4.42 -4.76
C MET A 39 12.72 3.47 -4.07
N GLN A 40 12.74 3.47 -2.73
CA GLN A 40 11.83 2.70 -1.90
C GLN A 40 10.38 3.03 -2.26
N ARG A 41 9.55 1.98 -2.32
CA ARG A 41 8.12 2.07 -2.63
C ARG A 41 7.28 2.27 -1.38
N VAL A 42 6.14 2.92 -1.52
CA VAL A 42 5.12 3.06 -0.47
C VAL A 42 4.70 1.69 0.05
N GLY A 43 4.53 0.70 -0.83
CA GLY A 43 4.19 -0.66 -0.43
C GLY A 43 5.22 -1.33 0.49
N GLU A 44 6.50 -1.00 0.35
CA GLU A 44 7.56 -1.50 1.24
C GLU A 44 7.44 -0.87 2.62
N ILE A 45 7.30 0.46 2.69
CA ILE A 45 7.21 1.19 3.96
C ILE A 45 5.96 0.76 4.75
N LEU A 46 4.83 0.57 4.07
CA LEU A 46 3.59 0.16 4.71
C LEU A 46 3.67 -1.24 5.33
N ASN A 47 4.50 -2.11 4.75
CA ASN A 47 4.69 -3.50 5.19
C ASN A 47 5.97 -3.71 6.01
N ASP A 48 6.67 -2.63 6.36
CA ASP A 48 7.83 -2.68 7.26
C ASP A 48 7.40 -2.93 8.72
N GLU A 49 8.38 -3.18 9.59
CA GLU A 49 8.17 -3.46 11.01
C GLU A 49 7.58 -2.27 11.77
N GLU A 50 7.80 -1.04 11.29
CA GLU A 50 7.27 0.18 11.88
C GLU A 50 5.73 0.19 11.90
N ARG A 51 5.14 0.61 13.02
CA ARG A 51 3.68 0.70 13.20
C ARG A 51 3.12 2.12 13.03
N PHE A 52 3.98 3.13 13.14
CA PHE A 52 3.61 4.52 12.97
C PHE A 52 4.47 5.13 11.88
N LEU A 53 3.84 5.74 10.87
CA LEU A 53 4.57 6.42 9.81
C LEU A 53 4.39 7.93 9.86
N PRO A 54 5.44 8.72 9.61
CA PRO A 54 5.32 10.15 9.41
C PRO A 54 4.61 10.45 8.09
N LEU A 55 3.51 11.19 8.17
CA LEU A 55 2.82 11.79 7.04
C LEU A 55 3.05 13.29 7.06
N ARG A 56 3.75 13.82 6.05
CA ARG A 56 3.92 15.26 5.88
C ARG A 56 2.66 15.84 5.25
N ARG A 57 2.08 16.84 5.91
CA ARG A 57 1.00 17.68 5.37
C ARG A 57 1.58 19.06 5.04
N THR A 58 0.73 19.97 4.59
CA THR A 58 1.15 21.33 4.20
C THR A 58 1.88 22.06 5.33
N ASP A 59 1.37 21.96 6.56
CA ASP A 59 1.84 22.78 7.69
C ASP A 59 2.52 21.98 8.80
N ASP A 60 2.42 20.66 8.79
CA ASP A 60 2.93 19.81 9.86
C ASP A 60 3.29 18.39 9.40
N VAL A 61 3.86 17.63 10.34
CA VAL A 61 4.10 16.19 10.19
C VAL A 61 3.37 15.49 11.33
N ILE A 62 2.55 14.50 10.99
CA ILE A 62 1.85 13.67 11.97
C ILE A 62 2.34 12.23 11.89
N LEU A 63 2.23 11.49 12.99
CA LEU A 63 2.48 10.06 13.02
C LEU A 63 1.15 9.32 12.86
N VAL A 64 1.02 8.52 11.80
CA VAL A 64 -0.18 7.76 11.49
C VAL A 64 0.00 6.31 11.96
N ASN A 65 -0.89 5.84 12.82
CA ASN A 65 -0.93 4.43 13.23
C ASN A 65 -1.45 3.56 12.08
N LEU A 66 -0.57 2.73 11.51
CA LEU A 66 -0.88 1.86 10.38
C LEU A 66 -1.93 0.78 10.70
N ASP A 67 -2.06 0.38 11.95
CA ASP A 67 -3.09 -0.58 12.38
C ASP A 67 -4.51 0.02 12.29
N GLN A 68 -4.62 1.35 12.15
CA GLN A 68 -5.86 2.11 12.00
C GLN A 68 -6.05 2.64 10.57
N VAL A 69 -5.20 2.26 9.61
CA VAL A 69 -5.33 2.63 8.21
C VAL A 69 -6.02 1.49 7.46
N ILE A 70 -7.16 1.80 6.83
CA ILE A 70 -7.87 0.88 5.94
C ILE A 70 -7.13 0.77 4.61
N SER A 71 -6.79 1.91 4.01
CA SER A 71 -6.16 1.92 2.70
C SER A 71 -5.26 3.14 2.47
N VAL A 72 -4.28 2.98 1.59
CA VAL A 72 -3.42 4.05 1.09
C VAL A 72 -3.48 4.05 -0.44
N GLN A 73 -3.82 5.20 -1.01
CA GLN A 73 -3.90 5.41 -2.46
C GLN A 73 -2.68 6.20 -2.94
N VAL A 74 -2.12 5.77 -4.06
CA VAL A 74 -0.97 6.40 -4.75
C VAL A 74 -1.16 6.35 -6.26
N GLY A 75 -0.64 7.36 -6.97
CA GLY A 75 -0.70 7.41 -8.42
C GLY A 75 0.00 6.20 -9.05
N ARG A 76 -0.65 5.56 -10.03
CA ARG A 76 -0.14 4.33 -10.64
C ARG A 76 1.17 4.55 -11.41
N GLU A 77 1.27 5.64 -12.17
CA GLU A 77 2.47 5.93 -12.98
C GLU A 77 3.73 6.08 -12.13
N GLU A 78 3.57 6.61 -10.93
CA GLU A 78 4.66 6.88 -10.01
C GLU A 78 5.09 5.63 -9.22
N GLU A 79 4.16 4.71 -8.97
CA GLU A 79 4.34 3.61 -8.02
C GLU A 79 4.37 2.21 -8.65
N LEU A 80 3.87 2.05 -9.88
CA LEU A 80 3.76 0.74 -10.52
C LEU A 80 5.13 0.10 -10.73
N ASP A 81 5.39 -0.94 -9.96
CA ASP A 81 6.50 -1.86 -10.14
C ASP A 81 6.04 -3.06 -11.00
N PRO A 82 6.76 -3.42 -12.08
CA PRO A 82 6.51 -4.65 -12.84
C PRO A 82 6.39 -5.92 -11.97
N LEU A 83 7.05 -5.96 -10.81
CA LEU A 83 6.94 -7.07 -9.86
C LEU A 83 5.53 -7.22 -9.28
N LEU A 84 4.75 -6.14 -9.18
CA LEU A 84 3.34 -6.18 -8.75
C LEU A 84 2.41 -6.84 -9.77
N LEU A 85 2.87 -7.04 -11.00
CA LEU A 85 2.13 -7.67 -12.10
C LEU A 85 2.50 -9.15 -12.29
N LEU A 86 3.38 -9.69 -11.45
CA LEU A 86 3.78 -11.09 -11.50
C LEU A 86 2.74 -11.98 -10.83
N GLY A 87 2.59 -13.20 -11.34
CA GLY A 87 1.68 -14.21 -10.79
C GLY A 87 0.36 -14.29 -11.54
N GLN A 88 -0.66 -14.85 -10.88
CA GLN A 88 -1.98 -15.01 -11.46
C GLN A 88 -2.84 -13.77 -11.22
N ARG A 89 -3.39 -13.22 -12.30
CA ARG A 89 -4.29 -12.06 -12.26
C ARG A 89 -5.70 -12.47 -11.86
N HIS A 90 -6.27 -11.79 -10.86
CA HIS A 90 -7.66 -11.92 -10.45
C HIS A 90 -8.36 -10.55 -10.45
N LEU A 91 -9.54 -10.49 -11.04
CA LEU A 91 -10.45 -9.36 -10.88
C LEU A 91 -11.37 -9.67 -9.73
N VAL A 92 -11.33 -8.85 -8.69
CA VAL A 92 -12.06 -9.09 -7.45
C VAL A 92 -12.93 -7.89 -7.10
N ARG A 93 -14.08 -8.15 -6.50
CA ARG A 93 -14.91 -7.15 -5.84
C ARG A 93 -14.69 -7.25 -4.34
N MET A 94 -14.46 -6.13 -3.69
CA MET A 94 -14.13 -6.04 -2.28
C MET A 94 -15.08 -5.11 -1.54
N GLU A 95 -15.34 -5.41 -0.27
CA GLU A 95 -16.10 -4.56 0.65
C GLU A 95 -15.28 -4.29 1.92
N THR A 96 -15.14 -3.03 2.31
CA THR A 96 -14.46 -2.65 3.55
C THR A 96 -15.42 -2.53 4.73
N ILE A 97 -14.88 -2.46 5.96
CA ILE A 97 -15.66 -2.24 7.19
C ILE A 97 -16.46 -0.93 7.20
N LEU A 98 -16.12 0.04 6.33
CA LEU A 98 -16.88 1.27 6.15
C LEU A 98 -18.01 1.13 5.12
N GLY A 99 -18.25 -0.08 4.60
CA GLY A 99 -19.26 -0.36 3.57
C GLY A 99 -18.86 0.08 2.16
N HIS A 100 -17.61 0.49 1.94
CA HIS A 100 -17.14 0.88 0.61
C HIS A 100 -16.92 -0.36 -0.24
N ARG A 101 -17.56 -0.39 -1.42
CA ARG A 101 -17.45 -1.48 -2.40
C ARG A 101 -16.72 -1.02 -3.65
N PHE A 102 -15.74 -1.79 -4.09
CA PHE A 102 -14.98 -1.48 -5.31
C PHE A 102 -14.46 -2.75 -5.99
N SER A 103 -14.19 -2.65 -7.29
CA SER A 103 -13.51 -3.70 -8.04
C SER A 103 -12.05 -3.32 -8.24
N ALA A 104 -11.14 -4.27 -8.07
CA ALA A 104 -9.73 -4.06 -8.34
C ALA A 104 -9.10 -5.33 -8.93
N GLU A 105 -7.96 -5.14 -9.58
CA GLU A 105 -7.11 -6.22 -10.02
C GLU A 105 -6.09 -6.57 -8.92
N ILE A 106 -5.94 -7.84 -8.60
CA ILE A 106 -4.88 -8.34 -7.72
C ILE A 106 -4.05 -9.37 -8.46
N HIS A 107 -2.77 -9.46 -8.11
CA HIS A 107 -1.85 -10.45 -8.66
C HIS A 107 -1.33 -11.34 -7.54
N VAL A 108 -1.60 -12.63 -7.66
CA VAL A 108 -1.23 -13.65 -6.68
C VAL A 108 0.04 -14.35 -7.16
N ASN A 109 1.18 -13.95 -6.60
CA ASN A 109 2.49 -14.54 -6.89
C ASN A 109 2.95 -15.46 -5.76
N LEU A 110 2.20 -16.53 -5.50
CA LEU A 110 2.55 -17.55 -4.50
C LEU A 110 2.96 -18.85 -5.20
N SER A 111 4.00 -19.50 -4.68
CA SER A 111 4.53 -20.73 -5.27
C SER A 111 3.59 -21.94 -5.07
N GLY A 112 3.54 -22.83 -6.07
CA GLY A 112 2.80 -24.10 -6.02
C GLY A 112 1.27 -23.94 -6.15
N SER A 113 0.50 -24.75 -5.42
CA SER A 113 -0.98 -24.77 -5.47
C SER A 113 -1.67 -23.60 -4.73
N ARG A 114 -0.88 -22.60 -4.28
CA ARG A 114 -1.31 -21.45 -3.48
C ARG A 114 -1.71 -20.21 -4.30
N GLY A 115 -2.03 -20.37 -5.58
CA GLY A 115 -2.45 -19.28 -6.48
C GLY A 115 -3.86 -18.74 -6.22
N ARG A 116 -4.46 -18.97 -5.04
CA ARG A 116 -5.85 -18.57 -4.75
C ARG A 116 -5.88 -17.24 -4.03
N VAL A 117 -6.95 -16.47 -4.28
CA VAL A 117 -7.26 -15.22 -3.55
C VAL A 117 -7.21 -15.42 -2.02
N LYS A 118 -7.70 -16.56 -1.54
CA LYS A 118 -7.62 -16.93 -0.12
C LYS A 118 -6.18 -16.92 0.41
N ASP A 119 -5.25 -17.51 -0.33
CA ASP A 119 -3.87 -17.66 0.14
C ASP A 119 -3.15 -16.30 0.11
N PHE A 120 -3.44 -15.46 -0.88
CA PHE A 120 -2.98 -14.07 -0.96
C PHE A 120 -3.41 -13.22 0.24
N LEU A 121 -4.66 -13.35 0.69
CA LEU A 121 -5.18 -12.60 1.84
C LEU A 121 -4.67 -13.10 3.20
N ASN A 122 -4.14 -14.33 3.25
CA ASN A 122 -3.59 -14.92 4.47
C ASN A 122 -2.05 -14.92 4.47
N ASP A 123 -1.43 -14.14 3.58
CA ASP A 123 0.01 -13.83 3.64
C ASP A 123 0.28 -12.86 4.80
N ASP A 124 1.51 -12.83 5.34
CA ASP A 124 1.87 -12.04 6.53
C ASP A 124 1.99 -10.53 6.25
N LYS A 125 1.50 -10.05 5.11
CA LYS A 125 1.56 -8.64 4.71
C LYS A 125 0.45 -7.84 5.38
N ARG A 126 0.83 -6.70 5.99
CA ARG A 126 -0.10 -5.74 6.59
C ARG A 126 -0.98 -5.07 5.54
N PHE A 127 -0.43 -4.79 4.36
CA PHE A 127 -1.13 -4.19 3.23
C PHE A 127 -0.89 -4.99 1.95
N VAL A 128 -1.98 -5.29 1.26
CA VAL A 128 -1.96 -5.93 -0.06
C VAL A 128 -2.18 -4.91 -1.16
N ALA A 129 -1.47 -5.06 -2.28
CA ALA A 129 -1.62 -4.16 -3.42
C ALA A 129 -2.85 -4.55 -4.26
N CYS A 130 -3.73 -3.57 -4.49
CA CYS A 130 -4.88 -3.67 -5.37
C CYS A 130 -4.73 -2.63 -6.48
N LEU A 131 -4.72 -3.10 -7.72
CA LEU A 131 -4.51 -2.29 -8.91
C LEU A 131 -5.84 -1.73 -9.41
N LEU A 132 -5.94 -0.41 -9.42
CA LEU A 132 -7.01 0.35 -10.06
C LEU A 132 -6.46 0.97 -11.36
N PRO A 133 -7.33 1.51 -12.25
CA PRO A 133 -6.90 2.07 -13.53
C PRO A 133 -5.80 3.13 -13.39
N ASP A 134 -6.01 4.12 -12.52
CA ASP A 134 -5.13 5.30 -12.41
C ASP A 134 -4.29 5.31 -11.11
N GLN A 135 -4.52 4.36 -10.22
CA GLN A 135 -3.90 4.32 -8.90
C GLN A 135 -3.61 2.90 -8.42
N ILE A 136 -2.69 2.79 -7.46
CA ILE A 136 -2.49 1.60 -6.65
C ILE A 136 -3.12 1.86 -5.29
N LEU A 137 -3.95 0.93 -4.85
CA LEU A 137 -4.57 0.93 -3.54
C LEU A 137 -3.88 -0.13 -2.69
N TYR A 138 -3.08 0.29 -1.73
CA TYR A 138 -2.59 -0.60 -0.68
C TYR A 138 -3.68 -0.74 0.39
N LEU A 139 -4.27 -1.92 0.48
CA LEU A 139 -5.41 -2.20 1.34
C LEU A 139 -4.99 -3.07 2.51
N ASN A 140 -5.42 -2.74 3.72
CA ASN A 140 -5.17 -3.57 4.89
C ASN A 140 -6.26 -4.66 5.01
N PRO A 141 -5.93 -5.96 4.84
CA PRO A 141 -6.91 -7.04 4.81
C PRO A 141 -7.73 -7.17 6.09
N ARG A 142 -7.24 -6.69 7.24
CA ARG A 142 -7.98 -6.73 8.52
C ARG A 142 -9.31 -5.96 8.47
N PHE A 143 -9.44 -5.01 7.54
CA PHE A 143 -10.62 -4.17 7.37
C PHE A 143 -11.48 -4.58 6.17
N LEU A 144 -11.14 -5.68 5.49
CA LEU A 144 -11.99 -6.29 4.48
C LEU A 144 -13.08 -7.12 5.15
N LEU A 145 -14.33 -6.92 4.74
CA LEU A 145 -15.47 -7.75 5.12
C LEU A 145 -15.63 -8.93 4.17
N THR A 146 -15.57 -8.66 2.86
CA THR A 146 -15.75 -9.67 1.82
C THR A 146 -14.83 -9.40 0.63
N ILE A 147 -14.49 -10.49 -0.06
CA ILE A 147 -13.85 -10.48 -1.37
C ILE A 147 -14.56 -11.52 -2.25
N GLU A 148 -14.87 -11.15 -3.48
CA GLU A 148 -15.57 -12.00 -4.46
C GLU A 148 -14.77 -11.99 -5.76
N GLY A 149 -14.54 -13.15 -6.38
CA GLY A 149 -13.78 -13.27 -7.64
C GLY A 149 -13.81 -14.67 -8.21
#